data_AF-A0A419I996-F1
#
_entry.id   AF-A0A419I996-F1
#
_cell.length_a   1.000
_cell.length_b   1.000
_cell.length_c   1.000
_cell.angle_alpha   90.00
_cell.angle_beta   90.00
_cell.angle_gamma   90.00
#
_symmetry.space_group_name_H-M   'P 1'
#
loop_
_entity.id
_entity.type
_entity.pdbx_description
1 polymer ?
#
loop_
_entity_poly.entity_id
_entity_poly.type
_entity_poly.pdbx_seq_one_letter_code
_entity_poly.pdbx_strand_id
1 'polypeptide(L)'
;MPGERQPIAVVSDGSALVSGADVEAVLRDCVEVISGLAGIPARAIVLGKVDSAQLLRIARDHPAILLTHTEPARARTAQQGLGAEHCVLTDQDATAIALAAAVRSVLAGRGRTPEDTRILVAGARMLPAVTTLLIAGRTRDLALWNLSDAAVFPLHQAVFGADVVVDLLGALPEDTGDPRLTVLTRNHVHTASAAAAGILRAAAKAPRPSFDIEVRLAATAALADVEPAGRPPMATAARVLADKVAAAVLAVCEPATLVAP
;
A
#
# COMPACT_ATOMS: atom_id res chain seq x y z
N MET A 1 -29.92 -16.21 13.52
CA MET A 1 -29.31 -15.83 12.22
C MET A 1 -27.89 -15.40 12.51
N PRO A 2 -26.85 -16.13 12.11
CA PRO A 2 -25.49 -15.62 12.25
C PRO A 2 -25.40 -14.37 11.38
N GLY A 3 -25.08 -13.22 11.99
CA GLY A 3 -25.14 -11.91 11.34
C GLY A 3 -24.37 -11.92 10.02
N GLU A 4 -25.04 -11.54 8.93
CA GLU A 4 -24.39 -11.37 7.63
C GLU A 4 -23.21 -10.41 7.81
N ARG A 5 -22.00 -10.91 7.56
CA ARG A 5 -20.81 -10.07 7.54
C ARG A 5 -21.01 -9.05 6.42
N GLN A 6 -21.10 -7.78 6.79
CA GLN A 6 -21.21 -6.70 5.82
C GLN A 6 -20.02 -6.76 4.84
N PRO A 7 -20.28 -6.66 3.52
CA PRO A 7 -19.22 -6.76 2.52
C PRO A 7 -18.29 -5.55 2.58
N ILE A 8 -17.03 -5.71 2.19
CA ILE A 8 -16.13 -4.57 1.91
C ILE A 8 -16.67 -3.78 0.71
N ALA A 9 -16.59 -2.45 0.72
CA ALA A 9 -16.84 -1.67 -0.49
C ALA A 9 -15.56 -1.52 -1.32
N VAL A 10 -15.63 -1.81 -2.62
CA VAL A 10 -14.58 -1.50 -3.60
C VAL A 10 -15.14 -0.39 -4.49
N VAL A 11 -14.58 0.80 -4.35
CA VAL A 11 -15.13 2.06 -4.86
C VAL A 11 -14.19 2.62 -5.91
N SER A 12 -14.76 3.12 -7.02
CA SER A 12 -14.00 3.77 -8.09
C SER A 12 -14.82 4.88 -8.75
N ASP A 13 -14.16 5.93 -9.23
CA ASP A 13 -14.73 6.88 -10.21
C ASP A 13 -14.07 6.79 -11.59
N GLY A 14 -13.21 5.78 -11.81
CA GLY A 14 -12.53 5.53 -13.07
C GLY A 14 -11.55 6.61 -13.51
N SER A 15 -11.33 7.66 -12.71
CA SER A 15 -10.55 8.83 -13.11
C SER A 15 -9.05 8.57 -13.29
N ALA A 16 -8.54 7.44 -12.80
CA ALA A 16 -7.17 6.99 -13.05
C ALA A 16 -7.07 5.87 -14.11
N LEU A 17 -8.18 5.46 -14.73
CA LEU A 17 -8.16 4.49 -15.83
C LEU A 17 -7.78 5.15 -17.14
N VAL A 18 -7.33 4.32 -18.09
CA VAL A 18 -7.14 4.75 -19.47
C VAL A 18 -8.48 5.16 -20.07
N SER A 19 -8.49 6.24 -20.85
CA SER A 19 -9.71 6.74 -21.51
C SER A 19 -10.39 5.64 -22.33
N GLY A 20 -11.70 5.47 -22.13
CA GLY A 20 -12.51 4.44 -22.80
C GLY A 20 -12.52 3.07 -22.11
N ALA A 21 -11.83 2.91 -20.98
CA ALA A 21 -11.94 1.69 -20.16
C ALA A 21 -13.36 1.54 -19.58
N ASP A 22 -13.86 0.30 -19.56
CA ASP A 22 -15.10 -0.05 -18.87
C ASP A 22 -14.84 -0.13 -17.36
N VAL A 23 -15.21 0.92 -16.64
CA VAL A 23 -15.02 1.05 -15.19
C VAL A 23 -15.70 -0.09 -14.44
N GLU A 24 -16.88 -0.53 -14.88
CA GLU A 24 -17.63 -1.58 -14.19
C GLU A 24 -16.96 -2.94 -14.36
N ALA A 25 -16.47 -3.25 -15.56
CA ALA A 25 -15.71 -4.47 -15.82
C ALA A 25 -14.42 -4.53 -14.98
N VAL A 26 -13.63 -3.45 -15.00
CA VAL A 26 -12.39 -3.37 -14.21
C VAL A 26 -12.67 -3.49 -12.71
N LEU A 27 -13.73 -2.87 -12.22
CA LEU A 27 -14.09 -2.92 -10.81
C LEU A 27 -14.59 -4.33 -10.40
N ARG A 28 -15.24 -5.05 -11.31
CA ARG A 28 -15.67 -6.44 -11.10
C ARG A 28 -14.47 -7.36 -10.90
N ASP A 29 -13.45 -7.24 -11.76
CA ASP A 29 -12.21 -8.02 -11.64
C ASP A 29 -11.49 -7.70 -10.32
N CYS A 30 -11.44 -6.42 -9.94
CA CYS A 30 -10.89 -5.99 -8.66
C CYS A 30 -11.63 -6.60 -7.46
N VAL A 31 -12.97 -6.61 -7.49
CA VAL A 31 -13.81 -7.25 -6.47
C VAL A 31 -13.53 -8.75 -6.37
N GLU A 32 -13.38 -9.45 -7.49
CA GLU A 32 -13.06 -10.88 -7.50
C GLU A 32 -11.71 -11.15 -6.81
N VAL A 33 -10.67 -10.40 -7.18
CA VAL A 33 -9.34 -10.53 -6.58
C VAL A 33 -9.37 -10.21 -5.08
N ILE A 34 -9.96 -9.08 -4.68
CA ILE A 34 -9.99 -8.66 -3.28
C ILE A 34 -10.83 -9.60 -2.43
N SER A 35 -12.01 -10.02 -2.91
CA SER A 35 -12.86 -11.00 -2.21
C SER A 35 -12.13 -12.34 -2.07
N GLY A 36 -11.48 -12.81 -3.14
CA GLY A 36 -10.70 -14.05 -3.15
C GLY A 36 -9.49 -14.03 -2.22
N LEU A 37 -8.80 -12.90 -2.09
CA LEU A 37 -7.65 -12.75 -1.19
C LEU A 37 -8.04 -12.45 0.26
N ALA A 38 -9.10 -11.67 0.50
CA ALA A 38 -9.56 -11.33 1.85
C ALA A 38 -10.37 -12.47 2.47
N GLY A 39 -11.10 -13.23 1.64
CA GLY A 39 -11.98 -14.32 2.09
C GLY A 39 -13.23 -13.80 2.78
N ILE A 40 -13.64 -12.59 2.41
CA ILE A 40 -14.90 -11.97 2.79
C ILE A 40 -15.50 -11.30 1.56
N PRO A 41 -16.84 -11.22 1.45
CA PRO A 41 -17.49 -10.63 0.29
C PRO A 41 -17.07 -9.17 0.08
N ALA A 42 -16.91 -8.77 -1.18
CA ALA A 42 -16.67 -7.39 -1.58
C ALA A 42 -17.76 -6.94 -2.58
N ARG A 43 -18.10 -5.65 -2.57
CA ARG A 43 -19.14 -5.05 -3.41
C ARG A 43 -18.55 -3.91 -4.23
N ALA A 44 -18.76 -3.94 -5.54
CA ALA A 44 -18.40 -2.87 -6.46
C ALA A 44 -19.35 -1.68 -6.31
N ILE A 45 -18.80 -0.46 -6.22
CA ILE A 45 -19.54 0.79 -6.22
C ILE A 45 -18.85 1.79 -7.16
N VAL A 46 -19.52 2.15 -8.25
CA VAL A 46 -19.04 3.18 -9.18
C VAL A 46 -19.65 4.53 -8.79
N LEU A 47 -18.80 5.56 -8.71
CA LEU A 47 -19.20 6.92 -8.42
C LEU A 47 -18.87 7.82 -9.61
N GLY A 48 -19.69 8.84 -9.88
CA GLY A 48 -19.36 9.81 -10.94
C GLY A 48 -18.15 10.69 -10.59
N LYS A 49 -17.97 11.00 -9.31
CA LYS A 49 -16.82 11.72 -8.77
C LYS A 49 -16.70 11.41 -7.29
N VAL A 50 -15.56 10.85 -6.87
CA VAL A 50 -15.32 10.55 -5.46
C VAL A 50 -15.15 11.84 -4.64
N ASP A 51 -15.88 11.90 -3.53
CA ASP A 51 -15.75 12.92 -2.48
C ASP A 51 -15.97 12.29 -1.08
N SER A 52 -15.58 13.00 -0.02
CA SER A 52 -15.67 12.47 1.35
C SER A 52 -17.11 12.24 1.83
N ALA A 53 -18.09 13.01 1.34
CA ALA A 53 -19.49 12.86 1.73
C ALA A 53 -20.12 11.59 1.12
N GLN A 54 -19.72 11.23 -0.10
CA GLN A 54 -20.05 9.95 -0.72
C GLN A 54 -19.41 8.79 0.03
N LEU A 55 -18.11 8.89 0.35
CA LEU A 55 -17.42 7.85 1.12
C LEU A 55 -18.03 7.68 2.52
N LEU A 56 -18.44 8.76 3.19
CA LEU A 56 -19.10 8.69 4.50
C LEU A 56 -20.43 7.93 4.44
N ARG A 57 -21.20 8.08 3.36
CA ARG A 57 -22.44 7.31 3.18
C ARG A 57 -22.14 5.83 3.01
N ILE A 58 -21.13 5.49 2.21
CA ILE A 58 -20.71 4.10 2.00
C ILE A 58 -20.18 3.49 3.32
N ALA A 59 -19.39 4.24 4.08
CA ALA A 59 -18.77 3.76 5.32
C ALA A 59 -19.79 3.44 6.44
N ARG A 60 -21.06 3.84 6.30
CA ARG A 60 -22.14 3.47 7.25
C ARG A 60 -22.61 2.03 7.07
N ASP A 61 -22.56 1.52 5.84
CA ASP A 61 -23.08 0.20 5.47
C ASP A 61 -21.96 -0.83 5.23
N HIS A 62 -20.71 -0.37 5.25
CA HIS A 62 -19.53 -1.15 4.92
C HIS A 62 -18.42 -0.94 5.95
N PRO A 63 -17.81 -2.00 6.49
CA PRO A 63 -16.80 -1.89 7.55
C PRO A 63 -15.47 -1.31 7.06
N ALA A 64 -15.22 -1.37 5.75
CA ALA A 64 -14.03 -0.83 5.12
C ALA A 64 -14.29 -0.50 3.65
N ILE A 65 -13.49 0.42 3.13
CA ILE A 65 -13.54 0.88 1.75
C ILE A 65 -12.15 0.72 1.13
N LEU A 66 -12.07 0.06 -0.03
CA LEU A 66 -10.96 0.17 -0.96
C LEU A 66 -11.34 1.20 -2.03
N LEU A 67 -10.64 2.33 -2.05
CA LEU A 67 -10.76 3.34 -3.10
C LEU A 67 -9.69 3.08 -4.17
N THR A 68 -10.13 2.64 -5.34
CA THR A 68 -9.26 2.18 -6.42
C THR A 68 -9.59 2.85 -7.74
N HIS A 69 -8.62 2.94 -8.64
CA HIS A 69 -8.75 3.55 -9.96
C HIS A 69 -9.25 5.00 -9.94
N THR A 70 -8.96 5.73 -8.87
CA THR A 70 -9.24 7.15 -8.69
C THR A 70 -7.95 7.95 -8.72
N GLU A 71 -7.99 9.14 -9.32
CA GLU A 71 -6.86 10.06 -9.42
C GLU A 71 -6.26 10.31 -8.01
N PRO A 72 -4.91 10.21 -7.84
CA PRO A 72 -4.26 10.21 -6.54
C PRO A 72 -4.60 11.40 -5.63
N ALA A 73 -4.64 12.63 -6.15
CA ALA A 73 -4.93 13.81 -5.34
C ALA A 73 -6.38 13.82 -4.85
N ARG A 74 -7.33 13.42 -5.71
CA ARG A 74 -8.74 13.24 -5.35
C ARG A 74 -8.93 12.14 -4.31
N ALA A 75 -8.31 10.98 -4.52
CA ALA A 75 -8.39 9.86 -3.59
C ALA A 75 -7.90 10.27 -2.19
N ARG A 76 -6.75 10.94 -2.12
CA ARG A 76 -6.20 11.47 -0.88
C ARG A 76 -7.11 12.51 -0.22
N THR A 77 -7.66 13.44 -0.99
CA THR A 77 -8.56 14.47 -0.46
C THR A 77 -9.82 13.85 0.14
N ALA A 78 -10.42 12.86 -0.54
CA ALA A 78 -11.61 12.18 -0.05
C ALA A 78 -11.32 11.33 1.20
N GLN A 79 -10.19 10.62 1.22
CA GLN A 79 -9.72 9.86 2.40
C GLN A 79 -9.49 10.78 3.60
N GLN A 80 -8.78 11.89 3.42
CA GLN A 80 -8.51 12.86 4.48
C GLN A 80 -9.80 13.52 5.00
N GLY A 81 -10.75 13.81 4.11
CA GLY A 81 -12.02 14.41 4.48
C GLY A 81 -12.96 13.48 5.26
N LEU A 82 -12.73 12.17 5.24
CA LEU A 82 -13.52 11.20 6.02
C LEU A 82 -13.01 11.01 7.45
N GLY A 83 -11.72 11.30 7.69
CA GLY A 83 -11.07 11.15 9.00
C GLY A 83 -10.61 9.72 9.30
N ALA A 84 -9.81 9.58 10.37
CA ALA A 84 -9.14 8.33 10.74
C ALA A 84 -10.06 7.25 11.37
N GLU A 85 -11.29 7.60 11.71
CA GLU A 85 -12.27 6.68 12.33
C GLU A 85 -12.85 5.66 11.33
N HIS A 86 -12.67 5.89 10.03
CA HIS A 86 -13.15 5.01 8.98
C HIS A 86 -11.96 4.40 8.23
N CYS A 87 -12.00 3.09 8.00
CA CYS A 87 -10.98 2.40 7.21
C CYS A 87 -11.19 2.63 5.71
N VAL A 88 -10.53 3.65 5.16
CA VAL A 88 -10.40 3.85 3.71
C VAL A 88 -8.96 3.60 3.31
N LEU A 89 -8.77 2.58 2.48
CA LEU A 89 -7.50 2.24 1.87
C LEU A 89 -7.50 2.70 0.40
N THR A 90 -6.44 3.34 -0.05
CA THR A 90 -6.29 3.74 -1.47
C THR A 90 -5.30 2.82 -2.21
N ASP A 91 -5.34 2.82 -3.55
CA ASP A 91 -4.28 2.17 -4.35
C ASP A 91 -2.88 2.68 -3.97
N GLN A 92 -2.78 3.97 -3.64
CA GLN A 92 -1.55 4.64 -3.23
C GLN A 92 -1.04 4.12 -1.89
N ASP A 93 -1.93 3.90 -0.90
CA ASP A 93 -1.56 3.26 0.36
C ASP A 93 -1.04 1.83 0.13
N ALA A 94 -1.78 1.02 -0.63
CA ALA A 94 -1.39 -0.37 -0.93
C ALA A 94 -0.04 -0.45 -1.67
N THR A 95 0.14 0.42 -2.67
CA THR A 95 1.41 0.56 -3.42
C THR A 95 2.55 0.97 -2.50
N ALA A 96 2.31 1.94 -1.61
CA ALA A 96 3.35 2.42 -0.70
C ALA A 96 3.77 1.35 0.31
N ILE A 97 2.81 0.60 0.86
CA ILE A 97 3.06 -0.53 1.77
C ILE A 97 3.88 -1.61 1.07
N ALA A 98 3.52 -1.97 -0.16
CA ALA A 98 4.23 -2.97 -0.96
C ALA A 98 5.66 -2.52 -1.29
N LEU A 99 5.88 -1.27 -1.70
CA LEU A 99 7.23 -0.74 -1.95
C LEU A 99 8.08 -0.71 -0.68
N ALA A 100 7.53 -0.25 0.45
CA ALA A 100 8.25 -0.25 1.72
C ALA A 100 8.59 -1.68 2.17
N ALA A 101 7.71 -2.65 1.92
CA ALA A 101 7.97 -4.06 2.20
C ALA A 101 9.06 -4.62 1.29
N ALA A 102 9.05 -4.29 0.00
CA ALA A 102 10.09 -4.67 -0.95
C ALA A 102 11.46 -4.10 -0.55
N VAL A 103 11.52 -2.83 -0.12
CA VAL A 103 12.75 -2.25 0.45
C VAL A 103 13.23 -3.09 1.63
N ARG A 104 12.37 -3.36 2.62
CA ARG A 104 12.73 -4.14 3.81
C ARG A 104 13.20 -5.56 3.47
N SER A 105 12.54 -6.21 2.52
CA SER A 105 12.93 -7.53 2.00
C SER A 105 14.34 -7.50 1.36
N VAL A 106 14.62 -6.49 0.51
CA VAL A 106 15.95 -6.31 -0.10
C VAL A 106 17.03 -6.14 0.96
N LEU A 107 16.78 -5.32 1.99
CA LEU A 107 17.74 -5.10 3.07
C LEU A 107 17.97 -6.37 3.88
N ALA A 108 16.90 -7.06 4.27
CA ALA A 108 16.97 -8.32 5.00
C ALA A 108 17.75 -9.39 4.22
N GLY A 109 17.48 -9.53 2.92
CA GLY A 109 18.20 -10.44 2.02
C GLY A 109 19.69 -10.12 1.90
N ARG A 110 20.10 -8.88 2.17
CA ARG A 110 21.50 -8.42 2.20
C ARG A 110 22.10 -8.41 3.61
N GLY A 111 21.37 -8.85 4.63
CA GLY A 111 21.79 -8.79 6.03
C GLY A 111 21.97 -7.36 6.55
N ARG A 112 21.24 -6.39 5.99
CA ARG A 112 21.31 -4.97 6.35
C ARG A 112 20.03 -4.50 7.04
N THR A 113 20.15 -3.40 7.78
CA THR A 113 19.03 -2.72 8.43
C THR A 113 18.71 -1.41 7.69
N PRO A 114 17.48 -0.87 7.81
CA PRO A 114 17.14 0.47 7.31
C PRO A 114 17.99 1.60 7.91
N GLU A 115 18.59 1.38 9.08
CA GLU A 115 19.34 2.40 9.83
C GLU A 115 20.75 2.62 9.27
N ASP A 116 21.32 1.58 8.64
CA ASP A 116 22.68 1.55 8.10
C ASP A 116 22.73 1.64 6.58
N THR A 117 21.61 2.00 5.94
CA THR A 117 21.43 1.96 4.49
C THR A 117 21.00 3.31 3.96
N ARG A 118 21.60 3.75 2.84
CA ARG A 118 21.16 4.93 2.12
C ARG A 118 20.08 4.59 1.11
N ILE A 119 18.89 5.16 1.31
CA ILE A 119 17.74 4.97 0.43
C ILE A 119 17.44 6.29 -0.30
N LEU A 120 17.30 6.24 -1.62
CA LEU A 120 16.82 7.36 -2.43
C LEU A 120 15.39 7.10 -2.90
N VAL A 121 14.49 8.07 -2.75
CA VAL A 121 13.17 8.04 -3.39
C VAL A 121 13.14 9.06 -4.52
N ALA A 122 13.18 8.58 -5.75
CA ALA A 122 13.05 9.41 -6.95
C ALA A 122 11.57 9.56 -7.33
N GLY A 123 11.12 10.80 -7.58
CA GLY A 123 9.71 11.13 -7.74
C GLY A 123 8.93 11.15 -6.42
N ALA A 124 9.57 11.49 -5.31
CA ALA A 124 8.97 11.40 -3.95
C ALA A 124 7.59 12.07 -3.80
N ARG A 125 7.31 13.15 -4.56
CA ARG A 125 6.00 13.81 -4.56
C ARG A 125 4.86 12.98 -5.16
N MET A 126 5.17 12.00 -6.00
CA MET A 126 4.16 11.16 -6.68
C MET A 126 3.52 10.16 -5.73
N LEU A 127 4.25 9.70 -4.71
CA LEU A 127 3.74 8.75 -3.71
C LEU A 127 4.31 9.06 -2.32
N PRO A 128 3.89 10.17 -1.67
CA PRO A 128 4.49 10.62 -0.41
C PRO A 128 4.36 9.61 0.74
N ALA A 129 3.37 8.71 0.66
CA ALA A 129 3.17 7.65 1.65
C ALA A 129 4.37 6.70 1.76
N VAL A 130 5.13 6.46 0.66
CA VAL A 130 6.37 5.67 0.71
C VAL A 130 7.38 6.33 1.63
N THR A 131 7.63 7.63 1.45
CA THR A 131 8.54 8.39 2.31
C THR A 131 8.13 8.31 3.77
N THR A 132 6.84 8.50 4.07
CA THR A 132 6.33 8.39 5.44
C THR A 132 6.58 7.01 6.04
N LEU A 133 6.33 5.94 5.28
CA LEU A 133 6.55 4.56 5.75
C LEU A 133 8.03 4.24 5.96
N LEU A 134 8.91 4.72 5.08
CA LEU A 134 10.36 4.51 5.23
C LEU A 134 10.90 5.23 6.46
N ILE A 135 10.46 6.46 6.73
CA ILE A 135 10.82 7.21 7.95
C ILE A 135 10.28 6.48 9.19
N ALA A 136 9.00 6.13 9.19
CA ALA A 136 8.37 5.44 10.32
C ALA A 136 8.98 4.03 10.55
N GLY A 137 9.49 3.41 9.47
CA GLY A 137 10.28 2.18 9.47
C GLY A 137 11.75 2.35 9.85
N ARG A 138 12.13 3.51 10.42
CA ARG A 138 13.48 3.81 10.94
C ARG A 138 14.59 3.93 9.90
N THR A 139 14.26 4.31 8.66
CA THR A 139 15.29 4.67 7.68
C THR A 139 16.01 5.95 8.13
N ARG A 140 17.34 5.86 8.34
CA ARG A 140 18.13 7.00 8.84
C ARG A 140 18.66 7.89 7.72
N ASP A 141 19.17 7.29 6.64
CA ASP A 141 19.70 8.00 5.48
C ASP A 141 18.71 7.89 4.32
N LEU A 142 17.73 8.81 4.32
CA LEU A 142 16.68 8.90 3.31
C LEU A 142 16.85 10.18 2.49
N ALA A 143 17.18 10.04 1.21
CA ALA A 143 17.22 11.14 0.26
C ALA A 143 15.94 11.16 -0.59
N LEU A 144 15.44 12.36 -0.88
CA LEU A 144 14.28 12.57 -1.75
C LEU A 144 14.71 13.35 -2.98
N TRP A 145 14.23 12.95 -4.15
CA TRP A 145 14.52 13.61 -5.41
C TRP A 145 13.24 13.74 -6.24
N ASN A 146 13.08 14.86 -6.94
CA ASN A 146 11.97 15.13 -7.84
C ASN A 146 12.49 15.76 -9.14
N LEU A 147 11.66 15.73 -10.18
CA LEU A 147 12.00 16.35 -11.48
C LEU A 147 12.37 17.84 -11.37
N SER A 148 11.81 18.56 -10.40
CA SER A 148 12.17 19.97 -10.12
C SER A 148 13.63 20.16 -9.73
N ASP A 149 14.27 19.11 -9.20
CA ASP A 149 15.63 19.17 -8.66
C ASP A 149 16.67 18.94 -9.77
N ALA A 150 16.24 18.40 -10.92
CA ALA A 150 17.10 17.97 -12.02
C ALA A 150 18.00 19.09 -12.59
N ALA A 151 17.55 20.34 -12.56
CA ALA A 151 18.31 21.48 -13.07
C ALA A 151 19.56 21.80 -12.25
N VAL A 152 19.55 21.46 -10.95
CA VAL A 152 20.65 21.75 -10.02
C VAL A 152 21.40 20.47 -9.63
N PHE A 153 20.67 19.36 -9.49
CA PHE A 153 21.21 18.09 -9.04
C PHE A 153 20.60 16.94 -9.87
N PRO A 154 21.24 16.53 -10.97
CA PRO A 154 20.74 15.47 -11.85
C PRO A 154 20.56 14.13 -11.14
N LEU A 155 19.58 13.33 -11.58
CA LEU A 155 19.24 12.04 -10.93
C LEU A 155 20.44 11.09 -10.82
N HIS A 156 21.30 10.99 -11.84
CA HIS A 156 22.46 10.11 -11.80
C HIS A 156 23.45 10.46 -10.66
N GLN A 157 23.52 11.73 -10.26
CA GLN A 157 24.33 12.14 -9.10
C GLN A 157 23.62 11.82 -7.79
N ALA A 158 22.30 11.94 -7.74
CA ALA A 158 21.52 11.57 -6.56
C ALA A 158 21.58 10.08 -6.25
N VAL A 159 21.61 9.23 -7.29
CA VAL A 159 21.74 7.77 -7.20
C VAL A 159 23.11 7.35 -6.67
N PHE A 160 24.16 8.16 -6.87
CA PHE A 160 25.51 7.80 -6.47
C PHE A 160 25.60 7.53 -4.96
N GLY A 161 26.00 6.30 -4.60
CA GLY A 161 26.13 5.84 -3.22
C GLY A 161 24.81 5.47 -2.52
N ALA A 162 23.69 5.43 -3.24
CA ALA A 162 22.47 4.81 -2.72
C ALA A 162 22.60 3.27 -2.78
N ASP A 163 22.15 2.60 -1.74
CA ASP A 163 22.07 1.13 -1.72
C ASP A 163 20.75 0.64 -2.32
N VAL A 164 19.69 1.43 -2.14
CA VAL A 164 18.36 1.18 -2.71
C VAL A 164 17.81 2.48 -3.27
N VAL A 165 17.27 2.42 -4.48
CA VAL A 165 16.52 3.51 -5.10
C VAL A 165 15.09 3.06 -5.31
N VAL A 166 14.13 3.76 -4.72
CA VAL A 166 12.71 3.65 -5.08
C VAL A 166 12.45 4.64 -6.21
N ASP A 167 12.39 4.13 -7.43
CA ASP A 167 12.16 4.92 -8.63
C ASP A 167 10.67 4.96 -9.00
N LEU A 168 10.01 6.03 -8.56
CA LEU A 168 8.59 6.27 -8.87
C LEU A 168 8.38 6.91 -10.24
N LEU A 169 9.45 7.36 -10.90
CA LEU A 169 9.45 7.99 -12.22
C LEU A 169 9.64 6.97 -13.35
N GLY A 170 10.25 5.81 -13.06
CA GLY A 170 10.63 4.82 -14.07
C GLY A 170 11.75 5.33 -14.98
N ALA A 171 12.62 6.18 -14.44
CA ALA A 171 13.72 6.81 -15.16
C ALA A 171 15.01 5.96 -15.15
N LEU A 172 15.12 4.99 -14.25
CA LEU A 172 16.28 4.12 -14.09
C LEU A 172 15.98 2.71 -14.62
N PRO A 173 16.98 2.03 -15.21
CA PRO A 173 16.84 0.62 -15.55
C PRO A 173 16.75 -0.22 -14.26
N GLU A 174 15.98 -1.32 -14.32
CA GLU A 174 15.86 -2.25 -13.20
C GLU A 174 17.19 -3.00 -12.94
N ASP A 175 17.91 -3.36 -14.01
CA ASP A 175 19.28 -3.85 -13.93
C ASP A 175 20.28 -2.71 -14.20
N THR A 176 20.97 -2.29 -13.16
CA THR A 176 21.98 -1.23 -13.24
C THR A 176 23.39 -1.77 -13.50
N GLY A 177 23.59 -3.09 -13.45
CA GLY A 177 24.89 -3.74 -13.46
C GLY A 177 25.73 -3.54 -12.19
N ASP A 178 25.28 -2.72 -11.22
CA ASP A 178 25.94 -2.58 -9.92
C ASP A 178 25.29 -3.53 -8.90
N PRO A 179 25.99 -4.57 -8.42
CA PRO A 179 25.44 -5.53 -7.45
C PRO A 179 25.11 -4.90 -6.10
N ARG A 180 25.62 -3.69 -5.81
CA ARG A 180 25.38 -2.96 -4.55
C ARG A 180 24.10 -2.14 -4.57
N LEU A 181 23.60 -1.78 -5.76
CA LEU A 181 22.41 -0.96 -5.94
C LEU A 181 21.20 -1.85 -6.27
N THR A 182 20.06 -1.60 -5.64
CA THR A 182 18.77 -2.16 -6.08
C THR A 182 17.84 -1.04 -6.47
N VAL A 183 17.25 -1.13 -7.66
CA VAL A 183 16.21 -0.21 -8.12
C VAL A 183 14.85 -0.90 -7.96
N LEU A 184 13.95 -0.29 -7.20
CA LEU A 184 12.58 -0.72 -7.02
C LEU A 184 11.66 0.27 -7.74
N THR A 185 10.90 -0.24 -8.70
CA THR A 185 9.94 0.53 -9.49
C THR A 185 8.51 0.19 -9.06
N ARG A 186 7.52 0.91 -9.62
CA ARG A 186 6.10 0.56 -9.43
C ARG A 186 5.74 -0.84 -9.93
N ASN A 187 6.58 -1.48 -10.75
CA ASN A 187 6.33 -2.86 -11.19
C ASN A 187 6.56 -3.87 -10.06
N HIS A 188 7.32 -3.50 -9.03
CA HIS A 188 7.68 -4.39 -7.92
C HIS A 188 6.61 -4.45 -6.81
N VAL A 189 5.38 -4.00 -7.09
CA VAL A 189 4.29 -3.93 -6.10
C VAL A 189 3.30 -5.09 -6.21
N HIS A 190 3.78 -6.26 -6.64
CA HIS A 190 2.95 -7.46 -6.84
C HIS A 190 2.18 -7.89 -5.57
N THR A 191 2.65 -7.49 -4.39
CA THR A 191 2.04 -7.78 -3.10
C THR A 191 1.00 -6.75 -2.64
N ALA A 192 0.77 -5.66 -3.40
CA ALA A 192 -0.15 -4.58 -3.02
C ALA A 192 -1.60 -5.09 -2.83
N SER A 193 -2.10 -5.96 -3.70
CA SER A 193 -3.45 -6.53 -3.55
C SER A 193 -3.57 -7.43 -2.32
N ALA A 194 -2.50 -8.16 -1.95
CA ALA A 194 -2.46 -8.96 -0.73
C ALA A 194 -2.43 -8.07 0.52
N ALA A 195 -1.67 -6.96 0.47
CA ALA A 195 -1.65 -5.94 1.51
C ALA A 195 -3.07 -5.38 1.74
N ALA A 196 -3.71 -4.95 0.65
CA ALA A 196 -5.05 -4.39 0.68
C ALA A 196 -6.07 -5.38 1.23
N ALA A 197 -6.09 -6.60 0.68
CA ALA A 197 -7.00 -7.64 1.13
C ALA A 197 -6.81 -7.99 2.62
N GLY A 198 -5.56 -8.09 3.09
CA GLY A 198 -5.27 -8.37 4.49
C GLY A 198 -5.74 -7.26 5.44
N ILE A 199 -5.46 -6.00 5.11
CA ILE A 199 -5.91 -4.82 5.87
C ILE A 199 -7.44 -4.76 5.91
N LEU A 200 -8.11 -4.89 4.77
CA LEU A 200 -9.57 -4.82 4.68
C LEU A 200 -10.24 -5.97 5.46
N ARG A 201 -9.64 -7.16 5.45
CA ARG A 201 -10.09 -8.30 6.25
C ARG A 201 -9.96 -8.04 7.75
N ALA A 202 -8.86 -7.43 8.19
CA ALA A 202 -8.66 -7.05 9.58
C ALA A 202 -9.69 -5.97 9.99
N ALA A 203 -9.88 -4.96 9.15
CA ALA A 203 -10.85 -3.90 9.36
C ALA A 203 -12.29 -4.42 9.49
N ALA A 204 -12.67 -5.45 8.71
CA ALA A 204 -13.98 -6.08 8.82
C ALA A 204 -14.23 -6.86 10.12
N LYS A 205 -13.19 -7.10 10.93
CA LYS A 205 -13.28 -7.80 12.22
C LYS A 205 -13.08 -6.87 13.40
N ALA A 206 -12.33 -5.79 13.23
CA ALA A 206 -12.08 -4.81 14.28
C ALA A 206 -13.31 -3.90 14.51
N PRO A 207 -13.69 -3.60 15.75
CA PRO A 207 -14.87 -2.76 16.04
C PRO A 207 -14.77 -1.32 15.51
N ARG A 208 -13.54 -0.78 15.38
CA ARG A 208 -13.21 0.56 14.85
C ARG A 208 -11.76 0.60 14.35
N PRO A 209 -11.45 0.06 13.17
CA PRO A 209 -10.08 0.07 12.65
C PRO A 209 -9.65 1.52 12.32
N SER A 210 -8.78 2.11 13.15
CA SER A 210 -8.05 3.31 12.74
C SER A 210 -6.99 2.92 11.72
N PHE A 211 -7.05 3.49 10.52
CA PHE A 211 -6.03 3.23 9.50
C PHE A 211 -4.87 4.23 9.61
N ASP A 212 -4.09 4.07 10.68
CA ASP A 212 -2.95 4.93 11.02
C ASP A 212 -1.61 4.37 10.48
N ILE A 213 -0.51 4.96 10.93
CA ILE A 213 0.83 4.56 10.51
C ILE A 213 1.24 3.19 11.07
N GLU A 214 0.75 2.81 12.25
CA GLU A 214 1.11 1.54 12.91
C GLU A 214 0.51 0.36 12.15
N VAL A 215 -0.75 0.48 11.72
CA VAL A 215 -1.40 -0.50 10.84
C VAL A 215 -0.63 -0.68 9.53
N ARG A 216 -0.22 0.43 8.90
CA ARG A 216 0.56 0.37 7.65
C ARG A 216 1.93 -0.29 7.87
N LEU A 217 2.62 0.03 8.97
CA LEU A 217 3.91 -0.59 9.32
C LEU A 217 3.77 -2.08 9.61
N ALA A 218 2.71 -2.50 10.31
CA ALA A 218 2.44 -3.92 10.56
C ALA A 218 2.19 -4.69 9.26
N ALA A 219 1.43 -4.10 8.33
CA ALA A 219 1.24 -4.67 7.00
C ALA A 219 2.57 -4.75 6.22
N THR A 220 3.37 -3.68 6.22
CA THR A 220 4.70 -3.65 5.59
C THR A 220 5.62 -4.75 6.15
N ALA A 221 5.66 -4.92 7.47
CA ALA A 221 6.45 -5.95 8.13
C ALA A 221 6.02 -7.36 7.72
N ALA A 222 4.71 -7.63 7.76
CA ALA A 222 4.15 -8.94 7.43
C ALA A 222 4.41 -9.37 5.98
N LEU A 223 4.45 -8.42 5.05
CA LEU A 223 4.81 -8.68 3.66
C LEU A 223 6.31 -8.98 3.48
N ALA A 224 7.17 -8.18 4.13
CA ALA A 224 8.61 -8.31 3.98
C ALA A 224 9.16 -9.66 4.46
N ASP A 225 8.52 -10.29 5.45
CA ASP A 225 8.95 -11.57 6.03
C ASP A 225 8.74 -12.79 5.11
N VAL A 226 8.10 -12.61 3.95
CA VAL A 226 7.70 -13.72 3.05
C VAL A 226 8.37 -13.65 1.69
N GLU A 227 8.74 -12.47 1.25
CA GLU A 227 9.24 -12.24 -0.10
C GLU A 227 10.77 -12.23 -0.09
N PRO A 228 11.47 -13.17 -0.74
CA PRO A 228 12.82 -12.90 -1.22
C PRO A 228 12.70 -11.95 -2.41
N ALA A 229 13.34 -10.78 -2.32
CA ALA A 229 13.19 -9.67 -3.25
C ALA A 229 13.19 -10.08 -4.74
N GLY A 230 12.21 -9.57 -5.49
CA GLY A 230 12.25 -9.52 -6.96
C GLY A 230 11.57 -10.65 -7.73
N ARG A 231 10.67 -11.43 -7.12
CA ARG A 231 9.81 -12.36 -7.87
C ARG A 231 8.33 -12.25 -7.47
N PRO A 232 7.40 -12.20 -8.43
CA PRO A 232 5.98 -12.18 -8.13
C PRO A 232 5.59 -13.45 -7.36
N PRO A 233 4.83 -13.34 -6.25
CA PRO A 233 4.34 -14.50 -5.53
C PRO A 233 3.38 -15.31 -6.40
N MET A 234 3.44 -16.64 -6.33
CA MET A 234 2.39 -17.49 -6.90
C MET A 234 1.03 -17.15 -6.27
N ALA A 235 -0.09 -17.41 -6.95
CA ALA A 235 -1.43 -17.08 -6.43
C ALA A 235 -1.73 -17.66 -5.03
N THR A 236 -1.24 -18.88 -4.73
CA THR A 236 -1.31 -19.49 -3.39
C THR A 236 -0.50 -18.72 -2.35
N ALA A 237 0.64 -18.13 -2.73
CA ALA A 237 1.43 -17.27 -1.86
C ALA A 237 0.74 -15.91 -1.61
N ALA A 238 -0.01 -15.37 -2.58
CA ALA A 238 -0.76 -14.11 -2.40
C ALA A 238 -1.84 -14.22 -1.31
N ARG A 239 -2.55 -15.35 -1.24
CA ARG A 239 -3.53 -15.61 -0.16
C ARG A 239 -2.86 -15.71 1.21
N VAL A 240 -1.77 -16.45 1.29
CA VAL A 240 -0.98 -16.59 2.54
C VAL A 240 -0.45 -15.23 3.01
N LEU A 241 0.01 -14.39 2.08
CA LEU A 241 0.42 -13.01 2.37
C LEU A 241 -0.74 -12.19 2.95
N ALA A 242 -1.92 -12.23 2.32
CA ALA A 242 -3.10 -11.53 2.82
C ALA A 242 -3.52 -12.02 4.22
N ASP A 243 -3.42 -13.32 4.49
CA ASP A 243 -3.70 -13.89 5.81
C ASP A 243 -2.69 -13.41 6.88
N LYS A 244 -1.40 -13.35 6.55
CA LYS A 244 -0.34 -12.81 7.44
C LYS A 244 -0.52 -11.32 7.71
N VAL A 245 -0.80 -10.54 6.68
CA VAL A 245 -1.10 -9.11 6.82
C VAL A 245 -2.31 -8.91 7.72
N ALA A 246 -3.40 -9.65 7.50
CA ALA A 246 -4.58 -9.55 8.36
C ALA A 246 -4.28 -9.87 9.82
N ALA A 247 -3.48 -10.91 10.09
CA ALA A 247 -3.09 -11.28 11.45
C ALA A 247 -2.24 -10.19 12.13
N ALA A 248 -1.25 -9.63 11.41
CA ALA A 248 -0.40 -8.57 11.93
C ALA A 248 -1.18 -7.28 12.21
N VAL A 249 -2.09 -6.89 11.31
CA VAL A 249 -2.94 -5.71 11.50
C VAL A 249 -3.90 -5.89 12.67
N LEU A 250 -4.53 -7.06 12.80
CA LEU A 250 -5.42 -7.35 13.94
C LEU A 250 -4.68 -7.25 15.28
N ALA A 251 -3.45 -7.75 15.37
CA ALA A 251 -2.64 -7.67 16.58
C ALA A 251 -2.32 -6.23 17.00
N VAL A 252 -2.30 -5.26 16.07
CA VAL A 252 -2.15 -3.84 16.38
C VAL A 252 -3.50 -3.21 16.77
N CYS A 253 -4.59 -3.59 16.10
CA CYS A 253 -5.92 -3.07 16.40
C CYS A 253 -6.50 -3.58 17.74
N GLU A 254 -6.05 -4.74 18.21
CA GLU A 254 -6.40 -5.30 19.53
C GLU A 254 -5.18 -5.15 20.45
N PRO A 255 -4.96 -3.99 21.10
CA PRO A 255 -3.91 -3.90 22.10
C PRO A 255 -4.23 -4.94 23.17
N ALA A 256 -3.28 -5.85 23.41
CA ALA A 256 -3.36 -6.88 24.43
C ALA A 256 -3.94 -6.24 25.70
N THR A 257 -5.11 -6.74 26.13
CA THR A 257 -5.63 -6.43 27.44
C THR A 257 -4.56 -6.93 28.40
N LEU A 258 -3.71 -6.03 28.87
CA LEU A 258 -2.83 -6.28 30.01
C LEU A 258 -3.79 -6.66 31.14
N VAL A 259 -3.93 -7.95 31.36
CA VAL A 259 -4.47 -8.51 32.59
C VAL A 259 -3.52 -8.01 33.67
N ALA A 260 -3.90 -6.93 34.34
CA ALA A 260 -3.22 -6.49 35.54
C ALA A 260 -3.33 -7.62 36.58
N PRO A 261 -2.25 -7.96 37.29
CA PRO A 261 -2.25 -8.99 38.33
C PRO A 261 -3.18 -8.65 39.49
#